data_AF-A0A1E5H9J2-F1
#
_entry.id   AF-A0A1E5H9J2-F1
#
_cell.length_a   1.000
_cell.length_b   1.000
_cell.length_c   1.000
_cell.angle_alpha   90.00
_cell.angle_beta   90.00
_cell.angle_gamma   90.00
#
_symmetry.space_group_name_H-M   'P 1'
#
loop_
_entity.id
_entity.type
_entity.pdbx_description
1 polymer ?
#
loop_
_entity_poly.entity_id
_entity_poly.type
_entity_poly.pdbx_seq_one_letter_code
_entity_poly.pdbx_strand_id
1 'polypeptide(L)'
;MDDLLAQNAMKIILFAGDARVNCKNALTATEKNDFEKATAEMKAAKKNITEAHKVQTEAIQNEMGEDSKSKPHSLLFTHAQDTLMTIYSEINIANHLIKIAKQLDERLKNIEK
;
A
#
# COMPACT_ATOMS: atom_id res chain seq x y z
N MET A 1 9.43 12.12 23.10
CA MET A 1 8.97 10.72 23.02
C MET A 1 7.64 10.64 22.26
N ASP A 2 6.66 11.49 22.58
CA ASP A 2 5.39 11.63 21.83
C ASP A 2 5.59 12.08 20.37
N ASP A 3 6.56 12.96 20.15
CA ASP A 3 6.89 13.52 18.83
C ASP A 3 7.43 12.47 17.83
N LEU A 4 8.13 11.43 18.30
CA LEU A 4 8.67 10.38 17.42
C LEU A 4 7.55 9.48 16.87
N LEU A 5 6.56 9.12 17.70
CA LEU A 5 5.39 8.35 17.28
C LEU A 5 4.55 9.15 16.27
N ALA A 6 4.36 10.45 16.51
CA ALA A 6 3.66 11.33 15.57
C ALA A 6 4.38 11.43 14.21
N GLN A 7 5.71 11.59 14.21
CA GLN A 7 6.52 11.60 12.99
C GLN A 7 6.44 10.28 12.23
N ASN A 8 6.51 9.14 12.92
CA ASN A 8 6.37 7.83 12.30
C ASN A 8 4.97 7.63 11.71
N ALA A 9 3.92 8.05 12.42
CA ALA A 9 2.56 8.03 11.92
C ALA A 9 2.41 8.86 10.63
N MET A 10 2.94 10.08 10.61
CA MET A 10 2.91 10.94 9.41
C MET A 10 3.66 10.32 8.23
N LYS A 11 4.83 9.71 8.46
CA LYS A 11 5.58 8.99 7.41
C LYS A 11 4.77 7.82 6.85
N ILE A 12 4.15 7.02 7.71
CA ILE A 12 3.29 5.91 7.29
C ILE A 12 2.13 6.43 6.44
N ILE A 13 1.43 7.48 6.90
CA ILE A 13 0.29 8.07 6.20
C ILE A 13 0.70 8.59 4.81
N LEU A 14 1.85 9.28 4.71
CA LEU A 14 2.35 9.82 3.45
C LEU A 14 2.63 8.70 2.44
N PHE A 15 3.48 7.73 2.82
CA PHE A 15 3.83 6.63 1.93
C PHE A 15 2.64 5.74 1.57
N ALA A 16 1.76 5.46 2.54
CA ALA A 16 0.52 4.71 2.28
C ALA A 16 -0.41 5.49 1.35
N GLY A 17 -0.58 6.79 1.56
CA GLY A 17 -1.35 7.68 0.69
C GLY A 17 -0.86 7.68 -0.75
N ASP A 18 0.45 7.84 -0.96
CA ASP A 18 1.06 7.74 -2.28
C ASP A 18 0.83 6.36 -2.89
N ALA A 19 0.99 5.28 -2.11
CA ALA A 19 0.73 3.93 -2.58
C ALA A 19 -0.73 3.74 -3.05
N ARG A 20 -1.71 4.32 -2.34
CA ARG A 20 -3.12 4.30 -2.74
C ARG A 20 -3.37 5.07 -4.05
N VAL A 21 -2.73 6.22 -4.24
CA VAL A 21 -2.85 7.00 -5.50
C VAL A 21 -2.33 6.16 -6.67
N ASN A 22 -1.14 5.57 -6.54
CA ASN A 22 -0.56 4.69 -7.57
C ASN A 22 -1.46 3.46 -7.84
N CYS A 23 -2.00 2.83 -6.78
CA CYS A 23 -2.94 1.71 -6.93
C CYS A 23 -4.19 2.09 -7.73
N LYS A 24 -4.78 3.25 -7.42
CA LYS A 24 -5.94 3.79 -8.16
C LYS A 24 -5.59 4.06 -9.62
N ASN A 25 -4.44 4.69 -9.89
CA ASN A 25 -3.98 4.94 -11.26
C ASN A 25 -3.80 3.64 -12.04
N ALA A 26 -3.28 2.58 -11.41
CA ALA A 26 -3.12 1.29 -12.04
C ALA A 26 -4.46 0.65 -12.44
N LEU A 27 -5.47 0.75 -11.57
CA LEU A 27 -6.82 0.29 -11.86
C LEU A 27 -7.44 1.09 -13.01
N THR A 28 -7.34 2.41 -13.00
CA THR A 28 -7.85 3.26 -14.10
C THR A 28 -7.11 3.03 -15.43
N ALA A 29 -5.82 2.70 -15.39
CA ALA A 29 -5.08 2.29 -16.59
C ALA A 29 -5.59 0.94 -17.11
N THR A 30 -5.88 0.00 -16.20
CA THR A 30 -6.44 -1.31 -16.53
C THR A 30 -7.82 -1.23 -17.16
N GLU A 31 -8.68 -0.33 -16.68
CA GLU A 31 -9.99 -0.04 -17.30
C GLU A 31 -9.88 0.42 -18.77
N LYS A 32 -8.72 0.96 -19.16
CA LYS A 32 -8.40 1.41 -20.52
C LYS A 32 -7.55 0.41 -21.31
N ASN A 33 -7.35 -0.80 -20.78
CA ASN A 33 -6.45 -1.83 -21.32
C ASN A 33 -4.97 -1.38 -21.46
N ASP A 34 -4.56 -0.34 -20.74
CA ASP A 34 -3.16 0.11 -20.68
C ASP A 34 -2.41 -0.65 -19.58
N PHE A 35 -2.10 -1.92 -19.88
CA PHE A 35 -1.46 -2.82 -18.92
C PHE A 35 0.00 -2.46 -18.63
N GLU A 36 0.68 -1.76 -19.53
CA GLU A 36 2.05 -1.27 -19.31
C GLU A 36 2.05 -0.20 -18.22
N LYS A 37 1.18 0.81 -18.35
CA LYS A 37 1.02 1.83 -17.32
C LYS A 37 0.52 1.22 -16.01
N ALA A 38 -0.45 0.30 -16.06
CA ALA A 38 -0.94 -0.37 -14.87
C ALA A 38 0.20 -1.09 -14.11
N THR A 39 1.09 -1.77 -14.83
CA THR A 39 2.25 -2.44 -14.22
C THR A 39 3.25 -1.46 -13.61
N ALA A 40 3.51 -0.33 -14.28
CA ALA A 40 4.40 0.71 -13.78
C ALA A 40 3.87 1.35 -12.48
N GLU A 41 2.58 1.71 -12.47
CA GLU A 41 1.90 2.28 -11.30
C GLU A 41 1.86 1.27 -10.13
N MET A 42 1.55 -0.01 -10.38
CA MET A 42 1.59 -1.03 -9.32
C MET A 42 2.99 -1.24 -8.74
N LYS A 43 4.05 -1.11 -9.55
CA LYS A 43 5.43 -1.17 -9.06
C LYS A 43 5.75 0.02 -8.14
N ALA A 44 5.29 1.22 -8.49
CA ALA A 44 5.41 2.41 -7.65
C ALA A 44 4.60 2.25 -6.34
N ALA A 45 3.36 1.77 -6.43
CA ALA A 45 2.53 1.47 -5.26
C ALA A 45 3.23 0.48 -4.30
N LYS A 46 3.83 -0.59 -4.86
CA LYS A 46 4.55 -1.58 -4.06
C LYS A 46 5.78 -0.99 -3.37
N LYS A 47 6.53 -0.12 -4.05
CA LYS A 47 7.67 0.58 -3.43
C LYS A 47 7.22 1.41 -2.23
N ASN A 48 6.20 2.25 -2.42
CA ASN A 48 5.72 3.15 -1.36
C ASN A 48 5.13 2.38 -0.17
N ILE A 49 4.30 1.36 -0.41
CA ILE A 49 3.73 0.57 0.69
C ILE A 49 4.79 -0.21 1.46
N THR A 50 5.87 -0.64 0.79
CA THR A 50 7.00 -1.30 1.46
C THR A 50 7.75 -0.34 2.39
N GLU A 51 7.95 0.93 2.00
CA GLU A 51 8.56 1.93 2.89
C GLU A 51 7.66 2.23 4.11
N ALA A 52 6.35 2.35 3.91
CA ALA A 52 5.40 2.49 5.02
C ALA A 52 5.43 1.29 5.98
N HIS A 53 5.47 0.07 5.43
CA HIS A 53 5.56 -1.15 6.23
C HIS A 53 6.85 -1.26 7.05
N LYS A 54 8.00 -0.82 6.50
CA LYS A 54 9.27 -0.80 7.27
C LYS A 54 9.14 0.04 8.54
N VAL A 55 8.60 1.26 8.40
CA VAL A 55 8.37 2.16 9.55
C VAL A 55 7.42 1.52 10.57
N GLN A 56 6.35 0.88 10.10
CA GLN A 56 5.42 0.14 10.97
C GLN A 56 6.13 -1.00 11.72
N THR A 57 6.91 -1.83 11.02
CA THR A 57 7.63 -2.96 11.60
C THR A 57 8.65 -2.50 12.65
N GLU A 58 9.45 -1.47 12.35
CA GLU A 58 10.42 -0.89 13.28
C GLU A 58 9.72 -0.35 14.54
N ALA A 59 8.58 0.33 14.37
CA ALA A 59 7.82 0.86 15.50
C ALA A 59 7.27 -0.26 16.42
N ILE A 60 6.74 -1.35 15.85
CA ILE A 60 6.26 -2.52 16.61
C ILE A 60 7.43 -3.21 17.33
N GLN A 61 8.56 -3.42 16.66
CA GLN A 61 9.75 -4.04 17.29
C GLN A 61 10.24 -3.21 18.48
N ASN A 62 10.26 -1.88 18.36
CA ASN A 62 10.61 -0.98 19.44
C ASN A 62 9.60 -0.98 20.59
N GLU A 63 8.36 -1.45 20.41
CA GLU A 63 7.37 -1.62 21.48
C GLU A 63 7.53 -2.94 22.23
N MET A 64 8.09 -3.96 21.59
CA MET A 64 8.28 -5.31 22.15
C MET A 64 9.60 -5.48 22.94
N GLY A 65 10.51 -4.51 22.89
CA GLY A 65 11.82 -4.57 23.58
C GLY A 65 11.72 -4.43 25.12
N GLU A 66 12.74 -4.93 25.83
CA GLU A 66 12.80 -5.01 27.30
C GLU A 66 12.69 -3.64 28.02
N ASP A 67 12.99 -2.53 27.34
CA ASP A 67 12.82 -1.14 27.84
C ASP A 67 11.38 -0.59 27.69
N SER A 68 10.38 -1.47 27.58
CA SER A 68 8.95 -1.13 27.43
C SER A 68 8.38 -0.47 28.70
N LYS A 69 8.83 0.74 29.00
CA LYS A 69 8.03 1.69 29.76
C LYS A 69 6.79 1.95 28.92
N SER A 70 5.62 1.58 29.44
CA SER A 70 4.28 1.85 28.91
C SER A 70 4.30 3.05 27.95
N LYS A 71 4.40 2.77 26.65
CA LYS A 71 4.34 3.81 25.63
C LYS A 71 2.91 4.36 25.62
N PRO A 72 2.72 5.69 25.63
CA PRO A 72 1.40 6.27 25.57
C PRO A 72 0.70 5.81 24.29
N HIS A 73 -0.56 5.38 24.44
CA HIS A 73 -1.41 4.99 23.32
C HIS A 73 -1.61 6.19 22.40
N SER A 74 -1.14 6.11 21.15
CA SER A 74 -1.27 7.19 20.16
C SER A 74 -2.36 6.86 19.15
N LEU A 75 -3.49 7.55 19.24
CA LEU A 75 -4.61 7.42 18.30
C LEU A 75 -4.19 7.66 16.84
N LEU A 76 -3.29 8.64 16.63
CA LEU A 76 -2.76 8.95 15.30
C LEU A 76 -1.93 7.80 14.73
N PHE A 77 -1.11 7.15 15.57
CA PHE A 77 -0.32 6.00 15.13
C PHE A 77 -1.20 4.78 14.82
N THR A 78 -2.22 4.51 15.64
CA THR A 78 -3.24 3.50 15.34
C THR A 78 -3.93 3.77 14.00
N HIS A 79 -4.38 5.01 13.76
CA HIS A 79 -4.99 5.40 12.49
C HIS A 79 -4.04 5.22 11.28
N ALA A 80 -2.76 5.52 11.46
CA ALA A 80 -1.75 5.31 10.43
C ALA A 80 -1.56 3.81 10.11
N GLN A 81 -1.55 2.94 11.12
CA GLN A 81 -1.49 1.49 10.94
C GLN A 81 -2.73 0.94 10.21
N ASP A 82 -3.93 1.35 10.60
CA ASP A 82 -5.18 0.94 9.95
C ASP A 82 -5.20 1.35 8.47
N THR A 83 -4.77 2.59 8.20
CA THR A 83 -4.68 3.13 6.84
C THR A 83 -3.72 2.32 5.98
N LEU A 84 -2.51 2.03 6.51
CA LEU A 84 -1.50 1.22 5.84
C LEU A 84 -2.02 -0.19 5.51
N MET A 85 -2.59 -0.89 6.49
CA MET A 85 -3.07 -2.26 6.29
C MET A 85 -4.24 -2.32 5.31
N THR A 86 -5.14 -1.33 5.35
CA THR A 86 -6.25 -1.21 4.39
C THR A 86 -5.72 -1.08 2.96
N ILE A 87 -4.77 -0.17 2.75
CA ILE A 87 -4.18 0.10 1.43
C ILE A 87 -3.35 -1.09 0.94
N TYR A 88 -2.67 -1.80 1.85
CA TYR A 88 -1.95 -3.02 1.51
C TYR A 88 -2.91 -4.10 0.97
N SER A 89 -4.07 -4.27 1.61
CA SER A 89 -5.13 -5.16 1.14
C SER A 89 -5.65 -4.74 -0.24
N GLU A 90 -5.93 -3.45 -0.45
CA GLU A 90 -6.34 -2.89 -1.74
C GLU A 90 -5.32 -3.21 -2.85
N ILE A 91 -4.03 -3.01 -2.58
CA ILE A 91 -2.94 -3.30 -3.54
C ILE A 91 -2.87 -4.78 -3.89
N ASN A 92 -3.09 -5.68 -2.92
CA ASN A 92 -3.09 -7.11 -3.18
C ASN A 92 -4.26 -7.49 -4.09
N ILE A 93 -5.46 -6.99 -3.80
CA ILE A 93 -6.65 -7.25 -4.61
C ILE A 93 -6.48 -6.66 -6.01
N ALA A 94 -5.98 -5.42 -6.13
CA ALA A 94 -5.72 -4.77 -7.41
C ALA A 94 -4.75 -5.58 -8.26
N ASN A 95 -3.67 -6.11 -7.70
CA ASN A 95 -2.74 -6.98 -8.42
C ASN A 95 -3.43 -8.21 -9.04
N HIS A 96 -4.34 -8.86 -8.31
CA HIS A 96 -5.10 -9.99 -8.84
C HIS A 96 -6.08 -9.55 -9.92
N LEU A 97 -6.78 -8.44 -9.71
CA LEU A 97 -7.74 -7.91 -10.68
C LEU A 97 -7.09 -7.55 -12.01
N ILE A 98 -5.91 -6.91 -11.99
CA ILE A 98 -5.15 -6.55 -13.19
C ILE A 98 -4.72 -7.81 -13.96
N LYS A 99 -4.28 -8.85 -13.26
CA LYS A 99 -3.93 -10.14 -13.90
C LYS A 99 -5.14 -10.77 -14.57
N ILE A 100 -6.29 -10.79 -13.90
CA ILE A 100 -7.54 -11.33 -14.44
C ILE A 100 -7.96 -10.53 -15.67
N ALA A 101 -7.96 -9.19 -15.59
CA ALA A 101 -8.32 -8.32 -16.72
C ALA A 101 -7.42 -8.56 -17.94
N LYS A 102 -6.10 -8.70 -17.73
CA LYS A 102 -5.15 -9.01 -18.80
C LYS A 102 -5.43 -10.37 -19.45
N GLN A 103 -5.71 -11.40 -18.65
CA GLN A 103 -6.07 -12.73 -19.18
C GLN A 103 -7.37 -12.71 -19.98
N LEU A 104 -8.36 -11.91 -19.55
CA LEU A 104 -9.62 -11.76 -20.27
C LEU A 104 -9.42 -11.03 -21.61
N ASP A 105 -8.65 -9.94 -21.63
CA ASP A 105 -8.29 -9.22 -22.85
C ASP A 105 -7.57 -10.11 -23.87
N GLU A 106 -6.59 -10.92 -23.42
CA GLU A 106 -5.90 -11.89 -24.28
C GLU A 106 -6.86 -12.95 -24.86
N ARG A 107 -7.81 -13.44 -24.06
CA ARG A 107 -8.82 -14.41 -24.53
C ARG A 107 -9.79 -13.81 -25.52
N LEU A 108 -10.27 -12.59 -25.28
CA LEU A 108 -11.17 -11.88 -26.20
C LEU A 108 -10.51 -11.67 -27.55
N LYS A 109 -9.25 -11.19 -27.57
CA LYS A 109 -8.45 -11.04 -28.80
C LYS A 109 -8.25 -12.32 -29.59
N ASN A 110 -8.27 -13.48 -28.94
CA ASN A 110 -8.16 -14.78 -29.61
C ASN A 110 -9.50 -15.27 -30.19
N ILE A 111 -10.63 -14.81 -29.65
CA ILE A 111 -11.98 -15.17 -30.11
C ILE A 111 -12.47 -14.22 -31.22
N GLU A 112 -12.04 -12.96 -31.18
CA GLU A 112 -12.37 -11.93 -32.19
C GLU A 112 -11.51 -12.03 -33.47
N LYS A 113 -10.63 -13.02 -33.56
CA LYS A 113 -9.89 -13.40 -34.78
C LYS A 113 -10.70 -14.37 -35.63
#